data_AF-K9AT71-F1
#
_entry.id   AF-K9AT71-F1
#
_cell.length_a   1.000
_cell.length_b   1.000
_cell.length_c   1.000
_cell.angle_alpha   90.00
_cell.angle_beta   90.00
_cell.angle_gamma   90.00
#
_symmetry.space_group_name_H-M   'P 1'
#
loop_
_entity.id
_entity.type
_entity.pdbx_description
1 polymer ?
#
loop_
_entity_poly.entity_id
_entity_poly.type
_entity_poly.pdbx_seq_one_letter_code
_entity_poly.pdbx_strand_id
1 'polypeptide(L)'
;MSAQSQSAVPTAASAAEPDARPQSFDDLARSLGVRSLTLNREETMAEAGTPLDRPLVQAAAVAVLRNPWIGTGPDADLAPETEAIAPVLAKVLTDRLLAAIGPATAVEAFGKAAVVGTAGELEHAGALIHTPFFGNIMRELLEGTSVLCFADGRAAASASIRVPMWHKTHATSRDHYQSIDVRLPDAPQPDEICVIAAAANGPRPFARIGDRRTDGTVTTDILKGLLP
;
A
#
# COMPACT_ATOMS: atom_id res chain seq x y z
N MET A 1 1.54 64.35 33.00
CA MET A 1 2.55 64.23 31.93
C MET A 1 3.44 63.06 32.33
N SER A 2 3.33 61.87 31.76
CA SER A 2 3.45 61.59 30.33
C SER A 2 2.60 60.38 29.95
N ALA A 3 1.85 60.52 28.87
CA ALA A 3 1.20 59.43 28.16
C ALA A 3 2.26 58.65 27.37
N GLN A 4 2.35 57.33 27.58
CA GLN A 4 3.03 56.44 26.66
C GLN A 4 1.99 55.73 25.80
N SER A 5 2.06 56.05 24.51
CA SER A 5 1.25 55.55 23.42
C SER A 5 1.43 54.05 23.25
N GLN A 6 0.35 53.29 23.43
CA GLN A 6 0.27 51.90 22.98
C GLN A 6 0.15 51.88 21.45
N SER A 7 1.18 51.39 20.78
CA SER A 7 1.15 51.04 19.37
C SER A 7 0.53 49.65 19.25
N ALA A 8 -0.72 49.58 18.80
CA ALA A 8 -1.37 48.34 18.45
C ALA A 8 -0.85 47.88 17.07
N VAL A 9 -0.06 46.80 17.06
CA VAL A 9 0.30 46.08 15.85
C VAL A 9 -0.92 45.26 15.42
N PRO A 10 -1.49 45.44 14.22
CA PRO A 10 -2.60 44.61 13.78
C PRO A 10 -2.06 43.23 13.41
N THR A 11 -2.53 42.22 14.13
CA THR A 11 -2.37 40.79 13.79
C THR A 11 -3.09 40.52 12.48
N ALA A 12 -2.34 40.42 11.39
CA ALA A 12 -2.84 39.83 10.16
C ALA A 12 -2.92 38.31 10.35
N ALA A 13 -4.00 37.84 10.97
CA ALA A 13 -4.45 36.48 10.74
C ALA A 13 -4.87 36.42 9.27
N SER A 14 -3.97 35.90 8.42
CA SER A 14 -4.30 35.53 7.05
C SER A 14 -5.43 34.51 7.10
N ALA A 15 -6.65 34.94 6.78
CA ALA A 15 -7.75 34.05 6.50
C ALA A 15 -7.29 33.10 5.38
N ALA A 16 -7.25 31.79 5.66
CA ALA A 16 -7.07 30.80 4.62
C ALA A 16 -8.22 30.96 3.62
N GLU A 17 -7.90 31.15 2.34
CA GLU A 17 -8.90 31.19 1.28
C GLU A 17 -9.70 29.88 1.30
N PRO A 18 -11.04 29.92 1.46
CA PRO A 18 -11.85 28.72 1.38
C PRO A 18 -12.07 28.38 -0.09
N ASP A 19 -11.89 27.10 -0.43
CA ASP A 19 -12.40 26.46 -1.65
C ASP A 19 -11.55 26.58 -2.95
N ALA A 20 -10.24 26.35 -2.86
CA ALA A 20 -9.45 26.04 -4.05
C ALA A 20 -9.63 24.54 -4.42
N ARG A 21 -10.23 24.24 -5.57
CA ARG A 21 -10.34 22.87 -6.10
C ARG A 21 -8.95 22.21 -6.18
N PRO A 22 -8.82 20.90 -5.83
CA PRO A 22 -7.55 20.18 -5.92
C PRO A 22 -6.96 20.25 -7.34
N GLN A 23 -5.67 20.57 -7.45
CA GLN A 23 -4.99 20.69 -8.75
C GLN A 23 -4.24 19.40 -9.15
N SER A 24 -4.09 18.47 -8.21
CA SER A 24 -3.44 17.18 -8.41
C SER A 24 -4.05 16.11 -7.49
N PHE A 25 -3.77 14.84 -7.78
CA PHE A 25 -4.16 13.74 -6.88
C PHE A 25 -3.42 13.80 -5.54
N ASP A 26 -2.21 14.36 -5.50
CA ASP A 26 -1.47 14.57 -4.24
C ASP A 26 -2.14 15.66 -3.38
N ASP A 27 -2.68 16.73 -3.99
CA ASP A 27 -3.44 17.76 -3.27
C ASP A 27 -4.79 17.21 -2.77
N LEU A 28 -5.46 16.39 -3.59
CA LEU A 28 -6.68 15.72 -3.20
C LEU A 28 -6.42 14.76 -2.03
N ALA A 29 -5.37 13.94 -2.10
CA ALA A 29 -4.95 13.07 -1.01
C ALA A 29 -4.66 13.85 0.29
N ARG A 30 -3.97 14.99 0.19
CA ARG A 30 -3.75 15.88 1.34
C ARG A 30 -5.07 16.39 1.93
N SER A 31 -6.01 16.79 1.08
CA SER A 31 -7.35 17.25 1.54
C SER A 31 -8.16 16.15 2.21
N LEU A 32 -7.91 14.88 1.88
CA LEU A 32 -8.51 13.69 2.48
C LEU A 32 -7.75 13.19 3.72
N GLY A 33 -6.79 13.96 4.24
CA GLY A 33 -6.12 13.66 5.50
C GLY A 33 -4.90 12.75 5.38
N VAL A 34 -4.33 12.57 4.18
CA VAL A 34 -3.01 11.93 4.02
C VAL A 34 -1.94 12.85 4.63
N ARG A 35 -1.30 12.37 5.69
CA ARG A 35 -0.22 13.07 6.40
C ARG A 35 1.13 12.89 5.72
N SER A 36 1.42 11.67 5.24
CA SER A 36 2.72 11.36 4.64
C SER A 36 2.62 10.34 3.51
N LEU A 37 3.58 10.44 2.60
CA LEU A 37 3.78 9.51 1.48
C LEU A 37 5.24 9.09 1.46
N THR A 38 5.50 7.78 1.49
CA THR A 38 6.85 7.21 1.47
C THR A 38 6.97 6.19 0.36
N LEU A 39 8.14 6.10 -0.26
CA LEU A 39 8.47 5.09 -1.26
C LEU A 39 9.71 4.32 -0.81
N ASN A 40 9.57 3.01 -0.59
CA ASN A 40 10.71 2.09 -0.50
C ASN A 40 10.96 1.49 -1.88
N ARG A 41 12.23 1.45 -2.32
CA ARG A 41 12.64 0.83 -3.57
C ARG A 41 13.91 0.02 -3.34
N GLU A 42 13.85 -1.25 -3.67
CA GLU A 42 14.94 -2.21 -3.50
C GLU A 42 15.35 -2.77 -4.85
N GLU A 43 16.67 -2.89 -5.07
CA GLU A 43 17.23 -3.55 -6.24
C GLU A 43 18.13 -4.71 -5.83
N THR A 44 17.77 -5.91 -6.26
CA THR A 44 18.63 -7.09 -6.12
C THR A 44 19.48 -7.24 -7.37
N MET A 45 20.79 -7.00 -7.25
CA MET A 45 21.76 -7.15 -8.34
C MET A 45 22.26 -8.59 -8.49
N ALA A 46 22.30 -9.34 -7.38
CA ALA A 46 22.82 -10.68 -7.30
C ALA A 46 22.15 -11.40 -6.11
N GLU A 47 22.03 -12.72 -6.22
CA GLU A 47 21.47 -13.56 -5.17
C GLU A 47 22.35 -14.83 -5.08
N ALA A 48 22.53 -15.39 -3.89
CA ALA A 48 23.39 -16.58 -3.68
C ALA A 48 24.78 -16.50 -4.35
N GLY A 49 25.37 -15.29 -4.40
CA GLY A 49 26.67 -15.04 -5.03
C GLY A 49 26.68 -15.03 -6.57
N THR A 50 25.52 -15.14 -7.21
CA THR A 50 25.39 -15.13 -8.68
C THR A 50 24.67 -13.84 -9.13
N PRO A 51 25.27 -13.04 -10.04
CA PRO A 51 24.61 -11.88 -10.63
C PRO A 51 23.34 -12.25 -11.40
N LEU A 52 22.34 -11.36 -11.39
CA LEU A 52 21.14 -11.51 -12.20
C LEU A 52 21.36 -10.88 -13.59
N ASP A 53 20.76 -11.45 -14.64
CA ASP A 53 20.81 -10.90 -16.00
C ASP A 53 20.26 -9.47 -16.08
N ARG A 54 19.25 -9.19 -15.25
CA ARG A 54 18.68 -7.86 -14.97
C ARG A 54 18.40 -7.74 -13.47
N PRO A 55 18.61 -6.57 -12.87
CA PRO A 55 18.16 -6.32 -11.51
C PRO A 55 16.68 -6.63 -11.29
N LEU A 56 16.38 -7.36 -10.22
CA LEU A 56 15.03 -7.43 -9.67
C LEU A 56 14.78 -6.12 -8.92
N VAL A 57 13.79 -5.37 -9.36
CA VAL A 57 13.36 -4.12 -8.71
C VAL A 57 12.04 -4.39 -8.03
N GLN A 58 11.97 -4.13 -6.73
CA GLN A 58 10.75 -4.14 -5.94
C GLN A 58 10.53 -2.75 -5.36
N ALA A 59 9.28 -2.31 -5.28
CA ALA A 59 8.93 -1.06 -4.65
C ALA A 59 7.64 -1.16 -3.85
N ALA A 60 7.57 -0.39 -2.77
CA ALA A 60 6.37 -0.22 -1.96
C ALA A 60 6.13 1.28 -1.70
N ALA A 61 4.97 1.76 -2.13
CA ALA A 61 4.49 3.10 -1.83
C ALA A 61 3.51 3.03 -0.65
N VAL A 62 3.69 3.93 0.32
CA VAL A 62 2.90 3.98 1.56
C VAL A 62 2.24 5.35 1.68
N ALA A 63 0.95 5.36 1.97
CA ALA A 63 0.21 6.54 2.41
C ALA A 63 -0.18 6.36 3.88
N VAL A 64 0.14 7.34 4.71
CA VAL A 64 -0.35 7.40 6.08
C VAL A 64 -1.43 8.47 6.16
N LEU A 65 -2.62 8.09 6.60
CA LEU A 65 -3.77 8.99 6.70
C LEU A 65 -4.44 8.88 8.06
N ARG A 66 -5.11 9.95 8.45
CA ARG A 66 -6.03 9.91 9.59
C ARG A 66 -7.12 8.87 9.32
N ASN A 67 -7.45 8.06 10.31
CA ASN A 67 -8.54 7.12 10.27
C ASN A 67 -9.87 7.88 10.46
N PRO A 68 -10.76 7.95 9.44
CA PRO A 68 -12.00 8.73 9.54
C PRO A 68 -13.05 8.06 10.45
N TRP A 69 -12.85 6.79 10.81
CA TRP A 69 -13.77 5.98 11.60
C TRP A 69 -13.39 5.91 13.09
N ILE A 70 -12.52 6.81 13.57
CA ILE A 70 -12.18 6.85 14.99
C ILE A 70 -13.39 7.31 15.81
N GLY A 71 -13.73 6.50 16.81
CA GLY A 71 -14.87 6.74 17.70
C GLY A 71 -16.21 6.31 17.11
N THR A 72 -16.24 5.76 15.88
CA THR A 72 -17.43 5.08 15.37
C THR A 72 -17.54 3.70 16.02
N GLY A 73 -18.77 3.18 16.13
CA GLY A 73 -19.00 1.80 16.58
C GLY A 73 -18.93 0.79 15.41
N PRO A 74 -18.98 -0.52 15.70
CA PRO A 74 -18.88 -1.58 14.69
C PRO A 74 -20.05 -1.62 13.70
N ASP A 75 -21.18 -0.97 14.00
CA ASP A 75 -22.35 -0.88 13.13
C ASP A 75 -22.28 0.30 12.13
N ALA A 76 -21.17 1.06 12.14
CA ALA A 76 -21.01 2.20 11.27
C ALA A 76 -20.85 1.78 9.80
N ASP A 77 -21.49 2.52 8.90
CA ASP A 77 -21.30 2.34 7.47
C ASP A 77 -19.96 2.94 7.03
N LEU A 78 -19.05 2.08 6.57
CA LEU A 78 -17.71 2.48 6.12
C LEU A 78 -17.67 2.91 4.64
N ALA A 79 -18.76 2.66 3.88
CA ALA A 79 -18.78 2.86 2.44
C ALA A 79 -18.54 4.32 2.00
N PRO A 80 -19.15 5.37 2.61
CA PRO A 80 -18.99 6.73 2.12
C PRO A 80 -17.53 7.20 2.09
N GLU A 81 -16.80 6.94 3.18
CA GLU A 81 -15.38 7.29 3.29
C GLU A 81 -14.51 6.39 2.41
N THR A 82 -14.87 5.11 2.28
CA THR A 82 -14.18 4.17 1.38
C THR A 82 -14.23 4.65 -0.07
N GLU A 83 -15.41 5.02 -0.55
CA GLU A 83 -15.65 5.48 -1.92
C GLU A 83 -14.89 6.77 -2.23
N ALA A 84 -14.79 7.67 -1.25
CA ALA A 84 -14.08 8.93 -1.39
C ALA A 84 -12.55 8.76 -1.36
N ILE A 85 -12.03 7.92 -0.47
CA ILE A 85 -10.60 7.86 -0.14
C ILE A 85 -9.87 6.82 -0.98
N ALA A 86 -10.39 5.60 -1.09
CA ALA A 86 -9.66 4.46 -1.64
C ALA A 86 -9.21 4.65 -3.12
N PRO A 87 -10.02 5.24 -4.04
CA PRO A 87 -9.58 5.47 -5.41
C PRO A 87 -8.41 6.45 -5.51
N VAL A 88 -8.41 7.48 -4.66
CA VAL A 88 -7.35 8.50 -4.61
C VAL A 88 -6.06 7.87 -4.11
N LEU A 89 -6.13 7.09 -3.03
CA LEU A 89 -4.96 6.35 -2.53
C LEU A 89 -4.41 5.40 -3.60
N ALA A 90 -5.26 4.64 -4.29
CA ALA A 90 -4.82 3.74 -5.35
C ALA A 90 -4.06 4.50 -6.46
N LYS A 91 -4.58 5.65 -6.90
CA LYS A 91 -3.92 6.48 -7.92
C LYS A 91 -2.55 7.00 -7.44
N VAL A 92 -2.52 7.65 -6.28
CA VAL A 92 -1.33 8.30 -5.71
C VAL A 92 -0.21 7.30 -5.44
N LEU A 93 -0.55 6.12 -4.94
CA LEU A 93 0.42 5.07 -4.66
C LEU A 93 0.89 4.37 -5.93
N THR A 94 -0.02 4.09 -6.87
CA THR A 94 0.35 3.43 -8.13
C THR A 94 1.23 4.31 -9.02
N ASP A 95 0.98 5.62 -9.08
CA ASP A 95 1.85 6.56 -9.80
C ASP A 95 3.29 6.51 -9.29
N ARG A 96 3.47 6.40 -7.97
CA ARG A 96 4.79 6.28 -7.35
C ARG A 96 5.46 4.96 -7.69
N LEU A 97 4.69 3.86 -7.75
CA LEU A 97 5.22 2.57 -8.22
C LEU A 97 5.68 2.64 -9.69
N LEU A 98 4.88 3.27 -10.56
CA LEU A 98 5.24 3.46 -11.96
C LEU A 98 6.48 4.35 -12.12
N ALA A 99 6.59 5.42 -11.33
CA ALA A 99 7.79 6.25 -11.32
C ALA A 99 9.04 5.50 -10.82
N ALA A 100 8.87 4.58 -9.87
CA ALA A 100 9.96 3.82 -9.25
C ALA A 100 10.45 2.63 -10.10
N ILE A 101 9.52 1.95 -10.78
CA ILE A 101 9.78 0.69 -11.49
C ILE A 101 9.87 0.91 -13.00
N GLY A 102 9.01 1.77 -13.56
CA GLY A 102 8.85 1.97 -14.99
C GLY A 102 7.37 1.87 -15.43
N PRO A 103 7.12 1.80 -16.75
CA PRO A 103 5.76 1.73 -17.28
C PRO A 103 5.02 0.47 -16.78
N ALA A 104 3.69 0.44 -16.88
CA ALA A 104 2.88 -0.71 -16.46
C ALA A 104 3.35 -2.03 -17.09
N THR A 105 3.86 -2.00 -18.32
CA THR A 105 4.44 -3.15 -19.03
C THR A 105 5.72 -3.70 -18.40
N ALA A 106 6.42 -2.92 -17.58
CA ALA A 106 7.60 -3.36 -16.81
C ALA A 106 7.24 -4.00 -15.46
N VAL A 107 5.98 -3.89 -15.01
CA VAL A 107 5.51 -4.49 -13.76
C VAL A 107 5.03 -5.92 -14.03
N GLU A 108 5.58 -6.89 -13.30
CA GLU A 108 5.22 -8.31 -13.44
C GLU A 108 4.42 -8.82 -12.24
N ALA A 109 4.68 -8.32 -11.03
CA ALA A 109 3.96 -8.69 -9.81
C ALA A 109 3.48 -7.48 -9.01
N PHE A 110 2.39 -7.66 -8.26
CA PHE A 110 1.80 -6.62 -7.42
C PHE A 110 1.17 -7.15 -6.13
N GLY A 111 0.95 -6.26 -5.17
CA GLY A 111 0.37 -6.57 -3.88
C GLY A 111 -0.12 -5.32 -3.17
N LYS A 112 -0.87 -5.50 -2.09
CA LYS A 112 -1.40 -4.39 -1.27
C LYS A 112 -1.32 -4.73 0.20
N ALA A 113 -1.28 -3.73 1.05
CA ALA A 113 -1.44 -3.94 2.48
C ALA A 113 -2.07 -2.73 3.17
N ALA A 114 -2.61 -2.96 4.37
CA ALA A 114 -3.05 -1.88 5.23
C ALA A 114 -2.80 -2.19 6.70
N VAL A 115 -2.32 -1.20 7.45
CA VAL A 115 -2.08 -1.31 8.90
C VAL A 115 -2.84 -0.23 9.63
N VAL A 116 -3.76 -0.62 10.50
CA VAL A 116 -4.52 0.33 11.33
C VAL A 116 -3.78 0.60 12.64
N GLY A 117 -3.87 1.84 13.09
CA GLY A 117 -3.45 2.26 14.42
C GLY A 117 -4.25 1.57 15.52
N THR A 118 -3.73 1.61 16.73
CA THR A 118 -4.29 0.88 17.88
C THR A 118 -5.68 1.33 18.33
N ALA A 119 -6.11 2.55 17.97
CA ALA A 119 -7.46 3.04 18.25
C ALA A 119 -8.48 2.68 17.15
N GLY A 120 -8.02 2.07 16.05
CA GLY A 120 -8.88 1.60 14.96
C GLY A 120 -9.22 0.10 15.05
N GLU A 121 -10.02 -0.31 14.08
CA GLU A 121 -10.49 -1.69 13.91
C GLU A 121 -9.91 -2.30 12.62
N LEU A 122 -9.78 -3.62 12.56
CA LEU A 122 -9.23 -4.30 11.38
C LEU A 122 -10.08 -4.04 10.12
N GLU A 123 -11.40 -3.87 10.28
CA GLU A 123 -12.31 -3.56 9.17
C GLU A 123 -11.98 -2.20 8.53
N HIS A 124 -11.38 -1.25 9.26
CA HIS A 124 -10.94 0.04 8.70
C HIS A 124 -9.81 -0.14 7.67
N ALA A 125 -8.94 -1.14 7.86
CA ALA A 125 -7.97 -1.54 6.84
C ALA A 125 -8.69 -2.16 5.64
N GLY A 126 -9.59 -3.11 5.90
CA GLY A 126 -10.36 -3.82 4.88
C GLY A 126 -11.20 -2.89 3.99
N ALA A 127 -11.83 -1.88 4.59
CA ALA A 127 -12.57 -0.83 3.89
C ALA A 127 -11.72 -0.19 2.78
N LEU A 128 -10.47 0.16 3.08
CA LEU A 128 -9.59 0.85 2.14
C LEU A 128 -8.91 -0.07 1.11
N ILE A 129 -8.70 -1.36 1.41
CA ILE A 129 -7.95 -2.24 0.48
C ILE A 129 -8.75 -3.40 -0.10
N HIS A 130 -9.81 -3.91 0.54
CA HIS A 130 -10.57 -5.09 0.09
C HIS A 130 -11.74 -4.77 -0.83
N THR A 131 -12.05 -3.49 -1.04
CA THR A 131 -13.11 -3.07 -1.96
C THR A 131 -12.59 -2.81 -3.38
N PRO A 132 -13.49 -2.77 -4.39
CA PRO A 132 -13.12 -2.46 -5.76
C PRO A 132 -12.44 -1.09 -5.94
N PHE A 133 -12.73 -0.13 -5.07
CA PHE A 133 -12.29 1.25 -5.18
C PHE A 133 -10.77 1.41 -5.15
N PHE A 134 -10.07 0.57 -4.39
CA PHE A 134 -8.61 0.50 -4.45
C PHE A 134 -8.12 -0.50 -5.49
N GLY A 135 -8.60 -1.74 -5.38
CA GLY A 135 -8.05 -2.87 -6.12
C GLY A 135 -8.26 -2.77 -7.62
N ASN A 136 -9.40 -2.29 -8.08
CA ASN A 136 -9.68 -2.18 -9.52
C ASN A 136 -8.85 -1.08 -10.17
N ILE A 137 -8.74 0.07 -9.51
CA ILE A 137 -7.94 1.21 -10.00
C ILE A 137 -6.47 0.81 -10.12
N MET A 138 -5.89 0.20 -9.09
CA MET A 138 -4.50 -0.28 -9.14
C MET A 138 -4.29 -1.31 -10.26
N ARG A 139 -5.25 -2.24 -10.44
CA ARG A 139 -5.19 -3.23 -11.53
C ARG A 139 -5.24 -2.58 -12.92
N GLU A 140 -6.14 -1.62 -13.15
CA GLU A 140 -6.22 -0.92 -14.43
C GLU A 140 -4.93 -0.15 -14.73
N LEU A 141 -4.42 0.63 -13.77
CA LEU A 141 -3.21 1.42 -13.91
C LEU A 141 -1.95 0.56 -14.14
N LEU A 142 -1.92 -0.68 -13.66
CA LEU A 142 -0.82 -1.62 -13.83
C LEU A 142 -1.05 -2.67 -14.93
N GLU A 143 -2.14 -2.58 -15.69
CA GLU A 143 -2.55 -3.56 -16.70
C GLU A 143 -2.60 -5.00 -16.13
N GLY A 144 -3.12 -5.13 -14.91
CA GLY A 144 -3.27 -6.39 -14.19
C GLY A 144 -4.72 -6.88 -14.17
N THR A 145 -4.88 -8.20 -14.07
CA THR A 145 -6.18 -8.89 -14.02
C THR A 145 -6.30 -9.85 -12.85
N SER A 146 -5.19 -10.20 -12.21
CA SER A 146 -5.16 -11.16 -11.12
C SER A 146 -5.52 -10.52 -9.77
N VAL A 147 -5.69 -11.36 -8.75
CA VAL A 147 -5.93 -10.90 -7.38
C VAL A 147 -4.66 -10.20 -6.85
N LEU A 148 -4.84 -9.00 -6.32
CA LEU A 148 -3.84 -8.33 -5.49
C LEU A 148 -3.73 -9.10 -4.17
N CYS A 149 -2.67 -9.88 -4.01
CA CYS A 149 -2.37 -10.52 -2.73
C CYS A 149 -2.21 -9.45 -1.65
N PHE A 150 -2.60 -9.77 -0.42
CA PHE A 150 -2.72 -8.77 0.63
C PHE A 150 -2.17 -9.22 1.97
N ALA A 151 -1.84 -8.23 2.78
CA ALA A 151 -1.66 -8.35 4.22
C ALA A 151 -2.36 -7.18 4.91
N ASP A 152 -3.04 -7.44 6.02
CA ASP A 152 -3.59 -6.40 6.87
C ASP A 152 -3.28 -6.70 8.34
N GLY A 153 -3.42 -5.67 9.18
CA GLY A 153 -3.20 -5.84 10.59
C GLY A 153 -3.41 -4.57 11.38
N ARG A 154 -3.30 -4.71 12.70
CA ARG A 154 -3.29 -3.60 13.65
C ARG A 154 -1.95 -3.55 14.35
N ALA A 155 -1.35 -2.37 14.43
CA ALA A 155 -0.07 -2.19 15.10
C ALA A 155 0.06 -0.80 15.74
N ALA A 156 1.01 -0.70 16.67
CA ALA A 156 1.50 0.60 17.13
C ALA A 156 2.45 1.22 16.10
N ALA A 157 2.80 2.49 16.29
CA ALA A 157 3.76 3.20 15.45
C ALA A 157 5.12 2.47 15.42
N SER A 158 5.90 2.72 14.35
CA SER A 158 7.20 2.09 14.12
C SER A 158 7.14 0.59 13.79
N ALA A 159 5.98 0.09 13.38
CA ALA A 159 5.78 -1.30 12.96
C ALA A 159 6.43 -1.61 11.60
N SER A 160 6.42 -2.90 11.25
CA SER A 160 6.78 -3.38 9.92
C SER A 160 5.71 -4.34 9.41
N ILE A 161 5.50 -4.33 8.09
CA ILE A 161 4.61 -5.28 7.42
C ILE A 161 5.29 -5.85 6.19
N ARG A 162 5.13 -7.15 5.98
CA ARG A 162 5.61 -7.85 4.80
C ARG A 162 4.47 -7.91 3.78
N VAL A 163 4.62 -7.25 2.65
CA VAL A 163 3.57 -7.17 1.63
C VAL A 163 3.77 -8.28 0.61
N PRO A 164 2.86 -9.26 0.50
CA PRO A 164 2.97 -10.31 -0.49
C PRO A 164 2.62 -9.77 -1.87
N MET A 165 3.31 -10.26 -2.90
CA MET A 165 3.07 -9.93 -4.29
C MET A 165 2.95 -11.20 -5.12
N TRP A 166 1.99 -11.23 -6.03
CA TRP A 166 1.80 -12.29 -7.03
C TRP A 166 1.82 -11.68 -8.44
N HIS A 167 1.99 -12.53 -9.46
CA HIS A 167 2.00 -12.05 -10.85
C HIS A 167 0.69 -11.33 -11.18
N LYS A 168 0.80 -10.14 -11.78
CA LYS A 168 -0.32 -9.23 -12.07
C LYS A 168 -1.43 -9.78 -12.98
N THR A 169 -1.15 -10.79 -13.79
CA THR A 169 -2.15 -11.43 -14.69
C THR A 169 -2.28 -12.94 -14.48
N HIS A 170 -1.31 -13.58 -13.81
CA HIS A 170 -1.29 -15.02 -13.55
C HIS A 170 -1.07 -15.31 -12.07
N ALA A 171 -2.09 -15.12 -11.21
CA ALA A 171 -1.97 -15.32 -9.75
C ALA A 171 -1.47 -16.73 -9.35
N THR A 172 -1.53 -17.72 -10.24
CA THR A 172 -1.01 -19.07 -10.00
C THR A 172 0.48 -19.24 -10.35
N SER A 173 1.13 -18.20 -10.90
CA SER A 173 2.55 -18.24 -11.27
C SER A 173 3.42 -18.33 -10.03
N ARG A 174 3.94 -19.53 -9.77
CA ARG A 174 4.72 -19.81 -8.56
C ARG A 174 6.04 -19.05 -8.56
N ASP A 175 6.55 -18.67 -9.72
CA ASP A 175 7.79 -17.90 -9.84
C ASP A 175 7.67 -16.50 -9.22
N HIS A 176 6.46 -15.95 -9.19
CA HIS A 176 6.18 -14.59 -8.73
C HIS A 176 5.71 -14.52 -7.27
N TYR A 177 5.59 -15.64 -6.55
CA TYR A 177 5.27 -15.61 -5.12
C TYR A 177 6.43 -15.02 -4.33
N GLN A 178 6.31 -13.75 -3.97
CA GLN A 178 7.37 -13.00 -3.31
C GLN A 178 6.77 -11.96 -2.35
N SER A 179 7.63 -11.24 -1.64
CA SER A 179 7.21 -10.17 -0.76
C SER A 179 8.27 -9.07 -0.68
N ILE A 180 7.87 -7.89 -0.23
CA ILE A 180 8.77 -6.79 0.15
C ILE A 180 8.49 -6.42 1.62
N ASP A 181 9.54 -6.18 2.40
CA ASP A 181 9.42 -5.70 3.77
C ASP A 181 9.28 -4.18 3.79
N VAL A 182 8.25 -3.70 4.48
CA VAL A 182 7.95 -2.27 4.58
C VAL A 182 8.04 -1.85 6.05
N ARG A 183 8.96 -0.93 6.34
CA ARG A 183 9.08 -0.26 7.64
C ARG A 183 8.19 0.97 7.66
N LEU A 184 7.50 1.20 8.77
CA LEU A 184 6.59 2.33 9.00
C LEU A 184 7.15 3.20 10.14
N PRO A 185 8.17 4.07 9.89
CA PRO A 185 9.05 4.57 10.96
C PRO A 185 8.35 5.30 12.12
N ASP A 186 7.30 6.06 11.83
CA ASP A 186 6.51 6.84 12.80
C ASP A 186 5.00 6.57 12.66
N ALA A 187 4.62 5.44 12.07
CA ALA A 187 3.25 5.14 11.66
C ALA A 187 2.86 3.66 11.86
N PRO A 188 1.56 3.34 11.92
CA PRO A 188 0.46 4.28 12.14
C PRO A 188 0.47 4.81 13.58
N GLN A 189 0.17 6.10 13.77
CA GLN A 189 -0.27 6.60 15.08
C GLN A 189 -1.62 5.95 15.47
N PRO A 190 -2.06 6.02 16.75
CA PRO A 190 -3.26 5.32 17.20
C PRO A 190 -4.51 5.58 16.34
N ASP A 191 -4.67 6.80 15.86
CA ASP A 191 -5.79 7.29 15.06
C ASP A 191 -5.51 7.32 13.55
N GLU A 192 -4.53 6.54 13.07
CA GLU A 192 -4.12 6.51 11.66
C GLU A 192 -4.35 5.15 10.99
N ILE A 193 -4.26 5.15 9.66
CA ILE A 193 -4.14 3.96 8.83
C ILE A 193 -2.93 4.16 7.91
N CYS A 194 -2.15 3.11 7.70
CA CYS A 194 -1.18 3.03 6.61
C CYS A 194 -1.78 2.21 5.47
N VAL A 195 -1.86 2.74 4.26
CA VAL A 195 -2.25 2.00 3.05
C VAL A 195 -1.04 1.87 2.13
N ILE A 196 -0.81 0.66 1.63
CA ILE A 196 0.43 0.29 0.96
C ILE A 196 0.09 -0.38 -0.37
N ALA A 197 0.73 0.07 -1.44
CA ALA A 197 0.77 -0.62 -2.72
C ALA A 197 2.20 -1.10 -2.97
N ALA A 198 2.36 -2.33 -3.45
CA ALA A 198 3.66 -2.88 -3.78
C ALA A 198 3.68 -3.46 -5.20
N ALA A 199 4.82 -3.38 -5.85
CA ALA A 199 5.04 -3.97 -7.17
C ALA A 199 6.49 -4.44 -7.35
N ALA A 200 6.67 -5.38 -8.27
CA ALA A 200 7.98 -5.86 -8.69
C ALA A 200 8.07 -5.96 -10.21
N ASN A 201 9.27 -5.74 -10.75
CA ASN A 201 9.52 -5.83 -12.18
C ASN A 201 9.71 -7.27 -12.68
N GLY A 202 9.76 -8.28 -11.82
CA GLY A 202 10.08 -9.64 -12.21
C GLY A 202 9.74 -10.71 -11.17
N PRO A 203 10.03 -11.99 -11.47
CA PRO A 203 9.87 -13.11 -10.55
C PRO A 203 10.97 -13.12 -9.49
N ARG A 204 10.93 -14.11 -8.59
CA ARG A 204 12.06 -14.37 -7.68
C ARG A 204 13.34 -14.66 -8.48
N PRO A 205 14.53 -14.25 -7.96
CA PRO A 205 15.80 -14.32 -8.70
C PRO A 205 16.15 -15.67 -9.33
N PHE A 206 15.85 -16.78 -8.65
CA PHE A 206 16.14 -18.14 -9.13
C PHE A 206 14.94 -19.07 -8.97
N ALA A 207 13.79 -18.69 -9.53
CA ALA A 207 12.59 -19.51 -9.46
C ALA A 207 12.80 -20.89 -10.14
N ARG A 208 12.65 -21.98 -9.36
CA ARG A 208 12.98 -23.35 -9.80
C ARG A 208 12.19 -24.45 -9.09
N ILE A 209 10.98 -24.13 -8.63
CA ILE A 209 10.14 -25.04 -7.80
C ILE A 209 8.86 -25.46 -8.52
N GLY A 210 8.86 -25.44 -9.86
CA GLY A 210 7.71 -25.72 -10.71
C GLY A 210 6.64 -24.61 -10.66
N ASP A 211 5.50 -24.85 -11.29
CA ASP A 211 4.37 -23.90 -11.35
C ASP A 211 3.04 -24.61 -11.11
N ARG A 212 2.05 -23.91 -10.51
CA ARG A 212 0.72 -24.49 -10.25
C ARG A 212 0.01 -24.93 -11.54
N ARG A 213 0.31 -24.32 -12.68
CA ARG A 213 -0.25 -24.72 -13.99
C ARG A 213 0.24 -26.08 -14.46
N THR A 214 1.34 -26.58 -13.90
CA THR A 214 2.00 -27.83 -14.29
C THR A 214 2.01 -28.88 -13.19
N ASP A 215 1.41 -28.59 -12.03
CA ASP A 215 1.37 -29.55 -10.93
C ASP A 215 0.58 -30.80 -11.34
N GLY A 216 1.13 -31.98 -11.02
CA GLY A 216 0.37 -33.23 -11.07
C GLY A 216 -0.61 -33.34 -9.90
N THR A 217 -1.48 -34.35 -9.92
CA THR A 217 -2.36 -34.63 -8.78
C THR A 217 -1.53 -35.17 -7.61
N VAL A 218 -1.54 -34.44 -6.49
CA VAL A 218 -0.99 -34.89 -5.21
C VAL A 218 -2.14 -34.98 -4.22
N THR A 219 -2.40 -36.18 -3.69
CA THR A 219 -3.40 -36.43 -2.64
C THR A 219 -2.71 -36.71 -1.31
N THR A 220 -3.49 -36.79 -0.23
CA THR A 220 -3.01 -37.21 1.09
C THR A 220 -2.48 -38.65 1.10
N ASP A 221 -2.68 -39.44 0.04
CA ASP A 221 -2.14 -40.79 -0.09
C ASP A 221 -0.61 -40.82 -0.06
N ILE A 222 0.06 -39.74 -0.52
CA ILE A 222 1.52 -39.61 -0.45
C ILE A 222 2.07 -39.71 0.98
N LEU A 223 1.21 -39.49 1.99
CA LEU A 223 1.56 -39.55 3.41
C LEU A 223 1.41 -40.96 4.00
N LYS A 224 0.69 -41.87 3.34
CA LYS A 224 0.43 -43.22 3.86
C LYS A 224 1.73 -44.01 3.96
N GLY A 225 1.96 -44.65 5.10
CA GLY A 225 3.15 -45.47 5.33
C GLY A 225 4.45 -44.70 5.57
N LEU A 226 4.41 -43.36 5.68
CA LEU A 226 5.58 -42.56 6.07
C LEU A 226 5.93 -42.70 7.56
N LEU A 227 4.98 -43.15 8.37
CA LEU A 227 5.16 -43.42 9.80
C LEU A 227 4.77 -44.88 10.09
N PRO A 228 5.37 -45.51 11.13
CA PRO A 228 5.03 -46.86 11.58
C PRO A 228 3.56 -47.00 11.99
#